data_AF-A0A355UL66-F1
#
_entry.id   AF-A0A355UL66-F1
#
_cell.length_a   1.000
_cell.length_b   1.000
_cell.length_c   1.000
_cell.angle_alpha   90.00
_cell.angle_beta   90.00
_cell.angle_gamma   90.00
#
_symmetry.space_group_name_H-M   'P 1'
#
loop_
_entity.id
_entity.type
_entity.pdbx_description
1 polymer ?
#
loop_
_entity_poly.entity_id
_entity_poly.type
_entity_poly.pdbx_seq_one_letter_code
_entity_poly.pdbx_strand_id
1 'polypeptide(L)'
;MEKRQELDDKTIAVYARVVGIDEYFIRNMVDESLLEGSTYFYDHSSQIKSTQVNTQNLTFNPLDKLVEVYSEKDKLYERMILEKEKVNNYLEKALEKLPK
;
A
#
# COMPACT_ATOMS: atom_id res chain seq x y z
N MET A 1 -8.45 22.26 27.96
CA MET A 1 -8.39 22.33 29.44
C MET A 1 -9.60 21.60 29.97
N GLU A 2 -9.41 20.36 30.40
CA GLU A 2 -10.48 19.54 30.96
C GLU A 2 -10.93 20.14 32.30
N LYS A 3 -12.23 20.36 32.43
CA LYS A 3 -12.83 20.83 33.67
C LYS A 3 -13.13 19.60 34.53
N ARG A 4 -12.26 19.27 35.49
CA ARG A 4 -12.65 18.38 36.59
C ARG A 4 -13.68 19.14 37.42
N GLN A 5 -14.91 18.65 37.42
CA GLN A 5 -15.93 19.13 38.35
C GLN A 5 -15.75 18.36 39.65
N GLU A 6 -15.45 19.07 40.74
CA GLU A 6 -15.41 18.46 42.07
C GLU A 6 -16.81 17.93 42.42
N LEU A 7 -16.89 16.62 42.70
CA LEU A 7 -18.12 15.97 43.10
C LEU A 7 -18.30 16.07 44.61
N ASP A 8 -19.48 16.46 45.06
CA ASP A 8 -19.87 16.42 46.48
C ASP A 8 -19.98 14.97 46.99
N ASP A 9 -19.74 14.77 48.29
CA ASP A 9 -19.70 13.46 48.94
C ASP A 9 -21.00 12.67 48.79
N LYS A 10 -22.13 13.38 48.80
CA LYS A 10 -23.46 12.77 48.60
C LYS A 10 -23.60 12.15 47.22
N THR A 11 -23.02 12.80 46.21
CA THR A 11 -23.06 12.33 44.83
C THR A 11 -22.20 11.09 44.65
N ILE A 12 -21.01 11.07 45.28
CA ILE A 12 -20.10 9.91 45.27
C ILE A 12 -20.78 8.70 45.91
N ALA A 13 -21.43 8.87 47.07
CA ALA A 13 -22.12 7.78 47.76
C ALA A 13 -23.29 7.19 46.96
N VAL A 14 -24.05 8.04 46.24
CA VAL A 14 -25.12 7.57 45.35
C VAL A 14 -24.55 6.82 44.16
N TYR A 15 -23.49 7.34 43.53
CA TYR A 15 -22.87 6.71 42.37
C TYR A 15 -22.22 5.36 42.73
N ALA A 16 -21.50 5.30 43.85
CA ALA A 16 -20.93 4.08 44.42
C ALA A 16 -21.99 2.99 44.59
N ARG A 17 -23.14 3.35 45.17
CA ARG A 17 -24.25 2.41 45.39
C ARG A 17 -24.87 1.91 44.08
N VAL A 18 -25.04 2.79 43.09
CA VAL A 18 -25.67 2.44 41.81
C VAL A 18 -24.74 1.57 40.95
N VAL A 19 -23.45 1.90 40.91
CA VAL A 19 -22.46 1.20 40.09
C VAL A 19 -21.86 -0.02 40.80
N GLY A 20 -22.03 -0.12 42.13
CA GLY A 20 -21.54 -1.23 42.94
C GLY A 20 -20.02 -1.20 43.18
N ILE A 21 -19.44 -0.01 43.22
CA ILE A 21 -18.00 0.22 43.45
C ILE A 21 -17.78 0.98 44.75
N ASP A 22 -16.60 0.82 45.37
CA ASP A 22 -16.26 1.48 46.62
C ASP A 22 -16.05 3.00 46.43
N GLU A 23 -16.51 3.81 47.38
CA GLU A 23 -16.31 5.26 47.37
C GLU A 23 -14.82 5.65 47.34
N TYR A 24 -13.97 4.86 48.01
CA TYR A 24 -12.52 5.01 47.97
C TYR A 24 -11.97 4.90 46.54
N PHE A 25 -12.52 3.99 45.75
CA PHE A 25 -12.08 3.81 44.37
C PHE A 25 -12.44 5.04 43.53
N ILE A 26 -13.68 5.56 43.65
CA ILE A 26 -14.14 6.76 42.92
C ILE A 26 -13.27 7.98 43.24
N ARG A 27 -12.91 8.17 44.52
CA ARG A 27 -12.09 9.30 44.98
C ARG A 27 -10.64 9.23 44.53
N ASN A 28 -10.11 8.02 44.38
CA ASN A 28 -8.71 7.76 44.03
C ASN A 28 -8.58 7.19 42.61
N MET A 29 -9.57 7.40 41.74
CA MET A 29 -9.46 6.97 40.35
C MET A 29 -8.29 7.70 39.69
N VAL A 30 -7.27 6.93 39.33
CA VAL A 30 -6.20 7.42 38.48
C VAL A 30 -6.78 7.58 37.08
N ASP A 31 -6.55 8.74 36.50
CA ASP A 31 -7.00 9.04 35.15
C ASP A 31 -6.11 8.34 34.13
N GLU A 32 -6.38 7.05 33.90
CA GLU A 32 -5.73 6.28 32.83
C GLU A 32 -6.22 6.70 31.42
N SER A 33 -7.23 7.59 31.32
CA SER A 33 -7.64 8.17 30.03
C SER A 33 -6.61 9.15 29.47
N LEU A 34 -5.75 9.69 30.34
CA LEU A 34 -4.51 10.38 29.97
C LEU A 34 -3.35 9.40 29.87
N LEU A 35 -3.56 8.25 29.23
CA LEU A 35 -2.46 7.54 28.60
C LEU A 35 -1.84 8.54 27.60
N GLU A 36 -0.76 9.21 28.00
CA GLU A 36 0.11 10.03 27.13
C GLU A 36 0.70 9.21 25.96
N GLY A 37 0.34 7.94 25.84
CA GLY A 37 0.58 7.03 24.73
C GLY A 37 -0.68 6.39 24.16
N SER A 38 -1.84 7.08 24.12
CA SER A 38 -2.97 6.68 23.27
C SER A 38 -2.66 6.91 21.78
N THR A 39 -1.58 6.29 21.30
CA THR A 39 -1.30 6.03 19.89
C THR A 39 -2.22 4.93 19.33
N TYR A 40 -3.44 4.76 19.89
CA TYR A 40 -4.45 3.84 19.38
C TYR A 40 -5.24 4.42 18.19
N PHE A 41 -4.67 5.42 17.52
CA PHE A 41 -4.91 5.69 16.10
C PHE A 41 -3.64 5.40 15.29
N TYR A 42 -2.98 4.27 15.54
CA TYR A 42 -2.19 3.65 14.47
C TYR A 42 -3.16 3.08 13.45
N ASP A 43 -3.61 3.95 12.54
CA ASP A 43 -4.05 3.51 11.24
C ASP A 43 -2.87 2.77 10.58
N HIS A 44 -2.93 1.44 10.61
CA HIS A 44 -1.98 0.58 9.92
C HIS A 44 -2.00 0.79 8.39
N SER A 45 -2.83 1.68 7.82
CA SER A 45 -2.62 2.16 6.45
C SER A 45 -1.23 2.77 6.28
N SER A 46 -0.66 3.38 7.33
CA SER A 46 0.68 3.94 7.30
C SER A 46 1.80 2.92 7.55
N GLN A 47 1.48 1.73 8.08
CA GLN A 47 2.42 0.59 8.11
C GLN A 47 2.58 -0.10 6.75
N ILE A 48 1.90 0.36 5.70
CA ILE A 48 2.31 0.10 4.31
C ILE A 48 3.58 0.90 3.94
N LYS A 49 4.17 1.69 4.85
CA LYS A 49 5.56 2.15 4.67
C LYS A 49 6.62 1.15 5.15
N SER A 50 6.26 0.19 6.02
CA SER A 50 7.20 -0.82 6.54
C SER A 50 7.00 -2.22 5.97
N THR A 51 5.97 -2.46 5.13
CA THR A 51 5.90 -3.65 4.26
C THR A 51 6.73 -3.50 2.98
N GLN A 52 7.56 -2.46 2.89
CA GLN A 52 8.68 -2.37 1.93
C GLN A 52 9.79 -3.43 2.14
N VAL A 53 9.53 -4.48 2.93
CA VAL A 53 10.42 -5.66 3.02
C VAL A 53 10.21 -6.62 1.84
N ASN A 54 9.29 -6.34 0.91
CA ASN A 54 9.20 -7.04 -0.39
C ASN A 54 8.80 -6.12 -1.55
N THR A 55 9.00 -4.81 -1.44
CA THR A 55 9.07 -3.99 -2.64
C THR A 55 10.45 -4.26 -3.23
N GLN A 56 10.54 -5.03 -4.31
CA GLN A 56 11.69 -4.98 -5.19
C GLN A 56 12.00 -3.50 -5.39
N ASN A 57 13.10 -3.04 -4.77
CA ASN A 57 13.56 -1.67 -4.90
C ASN A 57 14.04 -1.54 -6.35
N LEU A 58 13.10 -1.25 -7.24
CA LEU A 58 13.39 -1.01 -8.64
C LEU A 58 14.31 0.21 -8.65
N THR A 59 15.55 0.00 -9.07
CA THR A 59 16.52 1.08 -9.31
C THR A 59 16.19 1.88 -10.58
N PHE A 60 15.10 1.52 -11.25
CA PHE A 60 14.62 2.12 -12.48
C PHE A 60 13.17 2.58 -12.32
N ASN A 61 12.81 3.63 -13.06
CA ASN A 61 11.42 4.07 -13.16
C ASN A 61 10.63 3.04 -14.01
N PRO A 62 9.55 2.44 -13.48
CA PRO A 62 8.78 1.44 -14.21
C PRO A 62 8.16 1.96 -15.51
N LEU A 63 7.86 3.26 -15.61
CA LEU A 63 7.39 3.86 -16.86
C LEU A 63 8.47 3.82 -17.95
N ASP A 64 9.73 4.02 -17.59
CA ASP A 64 10.85 4.01 -18.54
C ASP A 64 11.04 2.60 -19.12
N LYS A 65 10.96 1.56 -18.28
CA LYS A 65 11.01 0.17 -18.76
C LYS A 65 9.81 -0.21 -19.63
N LEU A 66 8.64 0.34 -19.34
CA LEU A 66 7.47 0.09 -20.18
C LEU A 66 7.70 0.66 -21.59
N VAL A 67 8.21 1.89 -21.69
CA VAL A 67 8.55 2.52 -22.97
C VAL A 67 9.66 1.75 -23.69
N GLU A 68 10.68 1.27 -22.96
CA GLU A 68 11.74 0.42 -23.51
C GLU A 68 11.17 -0.84 -24.17
N VAL A 69 10.31 -1.58 -23.47
CA VAL A 69 9.67 -2.80 -24.01
C VAL A 69 8.84 -2.50 -25.26
N TYR A 70 8.11 -1.39 -25.31
CA TYR A 70 7.37 -1.00 -26.53
C TYR A 70 8.31 -0.73 -27.70
N SER A 71 9.40 0.01 -27.48
CA SER A 71 10.42 0.30 -28.49
C SER A 71 11.11 -0.96 -29.01
N GLU A 72 11.47 -1.89 -28.12
CA GLU A 72 12.05 -3.18 -28.49
C GLU A 72 11.10 -4.03 -29.32
N LYS A 73 9.81 -4.06 -28.93
CA LYS A 73 8.76 -4.77 -29.65
C LYS A 73 8.60 -4.21 -31.07
N ASP A 74 8.61 -2.89 -31.24
CA ASP A 74 8.49 -2.26 -32.56
C ASP A 74 9.70 -2.60 -33.45
N LYS A 75 10.92 -2.50 -32.91
CA LYS A 75 12.16 -2.92 -33.61
C LYS A 75 12.17 -4.42 -33.96
N LEU A 76 11.54 -5.26 -33.15
CA LEU A 76 11.40 -6.69 -33.44
C LEU A 76 10.44 -6.92 -34.61
N TYR A 77 9.30 -6.20 -34.63
CA TYR A 77 8.36 -6.28 -35.74
C TYR A 77 8.97 -5.80 -37.05
N GLU A 78 9.72 -4.70 -37.05
CA GLU A 78 10.45 -4.22 -38.23
C GLU A 78 11.41 -5.28 -38.78
N ARG A 79 12.21 -5.93 -37.90
CA ARG A 79 13.12 -7.01 -38.30
C ARG A 79 12.38 -8.22 -38.86
N MET A 80 11.27 -8.63 -38.24
CA MET A 80 10.48 -9.75 -38.73
C MET A 80 9.86 -9.46 -40.11
N ILE A 81 9.43 -8.22 -40.37
CA ILE A 81 8.93 -7.81 -41.70
C ILE A 81 10.07 -7.91 -42.73
N LEU A 82 11.25 -7.37 -42.42
CA LEU A 82 12.41 -7.44 -43.32
C LEU A 82 12.85 -8.89 -43.60
N GLU A 83 12.83 -9.76 -42.60
CA GLU A 83 13.13 -11.19 -42.79
C GLU A 83 12.09 -11.88 -43.67
N LYS A 84 10.79 -11.61 -43.47
CA LYS A 84 9.73 -12.12 -44.34
C LYS A 84 9.89 -11.65 -45.78
N GLU A 85 10.21 -10.38 -45.99
CA GLU A 85 10.49 -9.86 -47.33
C GLU A 85 11.67 -10.56 -47.99
N LYS A 86 12.77 -10.79 -47.25
CA LYS A 86 13.92 -11.54 -47.77
C LYS A 86 13.52 -12.96 -48.17
N VAL A 87 12.78 -13.68 -47.31
CA VAL A 87 12.31 -15.04 -47.60
C VAL A 87 11.41 -15.06 -48.82
N ASN A 88 10.45 -14.14 -48.93
CA ASN A 88 9.57 -14.02 -50.09
C ASN A 88 10.36 -13.78 -51.37
N ASN A 89 11.35 -12.87 -51.35
CA ASN A 89 12.23 -12.64 -52.49
C ASN A 89 13.03 -13.89 -52.91
N TYR A 90 13.51 -14.68 -51.93
CA TYR A 90 14.19 -15.95 -52.24
C TYR A 90 13.24 -16.99 -52.84
N LEU A 91 12.01 -17.06 -52.32
CA LEU A 91 10.97 -17.94 -52.85
C LEU A 91 10.57 -17.55 -54.27
N GLU A 92 10.37 -16.27 -54.56
CA GLU A 92 10.09 -15.76 -55.91
C GLU A 92 11.21 -16.11 -56.89
N LYS A 93 12.48 -15.87 -56.51
CA LYS A 93 13.63 -16.26 -57.34
C LYS A 93 13.74 -17.76 -57.56
N ALA A 94 13.31 -18.58 -56.60
CA ALA A 94 13.29 -20.03 -56.74
C ALA A 94 12.16 -20.47 -57.70
N LEU A 95 10.99 -19.82 -57.63
CA LEU A 95 9.87 -20.04 -58.54
C LEU A 95 10.20 -19.63 -59.98
N GLU A 96 10.92 -18.53 -60.19
CA GLU A 96 11.36 -18.11 -61.54
C GLU A 96 12.36 -19.09 -62.19
N LYS A 97 13.15 -19.80 -61.38
CA LYS A 97 14.15 -20.77 -61.86
C LYS A 97 13.58 -22.17 -62.09
N LEU A 98 12.34 -22.42 -61.68
CA LEU A 98 11.68 -23.69 -61.97
C LEU A 98 11.28 -23.73 -63.45
N PRO A 99 11.67 -24.78 -64.20
CA PRO A 99 11.20 -24.96 -65.56
C PRO A 99 9.69 -25.20 -65.56
N LYS A 100 8.99 -24.57 -66.52
CA LYS A 100 7.54 -24.74 -66.76
C LYS A 100 7.19 -26.16 -67.16
#